data_AF-A0A178DLP5-F1
#
_entry.id   AF-A0A178DLP5-F1
#
_cell.length_a   1.000
_cell.length_b   1.000
_cell.length_c   1.000
_cell.angle_alpha   90.00
_cell.angle_beta   90.00
_cell.angle_gamma   90.00
#
_symmetry.space_group_name_H-M   'P 1'
#
loop_
_entity.id
_entity.type
_entity.pdbx_description
1 polymer ?
#
loop_
_entity_poly.entity_id
_entity_poly.type
_entity_poly.pdbx_seq_one_letter_code
_entity_poly.pdbx_strand_id
1 'polypeptide(L)'
;MDVRRRATKIAEEQKLPSCFVCRGPTEKRITRSSNRNGNAGRPYLKCSRCHKFIAFTDDRGLNPRNPECRCGVPSRTQVVGRDKGVPSGVFLGCGGRGCGFYKICVDDAQNQVCLDEEVIEQLARLRIV
;
A
#
# COMPACT_ATOMS: atom_id res chain seq x y z
N MET A 1 10.31 31.19 29.96
CA MET A 1 10.20 30.40 28.71
C MET A 1 10.51 28.95 29.07
N ASP A 2 9.48 28.10 29.09
CA ASP A 2 9.52 26.79 29.73
C ASP A 2 9.95 25.69 28.74
N VAL A 3 11.13 25.11 28.98
CA VAL A 3 11.79 24.08 28.16
C VAL A 3 11.08 22.72 28.26
N ARG A 4 10.06 22.59 29.12
CA ARG A 4 9.33 21.33 29.39
C ARG A 4 8.24 20.98 28.37
N ARG A 5 7.89 21.88 27.43
CA ARG A 5 6.84 21.61 26.42
C ARG A 5 7.30 20.82 25.20
N ARG A 6 8.59 20.46 25.10
CA ARG A 6 9.16 19.88 23.86
C ARG A 6 9.33 18.36 23.85
N ALA A 7 8.81 17.65 24.86
CA ALA A 7 9.05 16.22 25.05
C ALA A 7 7.78 15.36 25.25
N THR A 8 6.62 15.81 24.77
CA THR A 8 5.38 14.99 24.73
C THR A 8 4.69 15.09 23.37
N LYS A 9 5.42 14.74 22.31
CA LYS A 9 4.84 14.00 21.18
C LYS A 9 5.32 12.55 21.29
N ILE A 10 4.99 11.91 22.41
CA ILE A 10 4.96 10.45 22.49
C ILE A 10 3.97 10.05 21.40
N ALA A 11 4.44 9.23 20.45
CA ALA A 11 3.69 8.79 19.29
C ALA A 11 2.23 8.56 19.65
N GLU A 12 1.34 9.43 19.17
CA GLU A 12 -0.08 9.11 19.15
C GLU A 12 -0.18 7.77 18.44
N GLU A 13 -0.58 6.76 19.20
CA GLU A 13 -0.86 5.43 18.71
C GLU A 13 -2.07 5.57 17.78
N GLN A 14 -1.83 6.02 16.54
CA GLN A 14 -2.90 6.38 15.62
C GLN A 14 -3.77 5.14 15.43
N LYS A 15 -5.00 5.24 15.95
CA LYS A 15 -5.99 4.18 15.94
C LYS A 15 -6.05 3.57 14.54
N LEU A 16 -5.91 2.25 14.50
CA LEU A 16 -5.97 1.53 13.23
C LEU A 16 -7.33 1.75 12.56
N PRO A 17 -7.36 1.95 11.24
CA PRO A 17 -8.60 2.16 10.50
C PRO A 17 -9.48 0.91 10.60
N SER A 18 -10.80 1.09 10.55
CA SER A 18 -11.72 -0.03 10.33
C SER A 18 -11.63 -0.53 8.89
N CYS A 19 -11.89 -1.82 8.69
CA CYS A 19 -11.94 -2.43 7.38
C CYS A 19 -12.97 -1.73 6.47
N PHE A 20 -12.55 -1.27 5.28
CA PHE A 20 -13.46 -0.62 4.33
C PHE A 20 -14.54 -1.56 3.76
N VAL A 21 -14.37 -2.87 3.90
CA VAL A 21 -15.31 -3.89 3.41
C VAL A 21 -16.38 -4.22 4.46
N CYS A 22 -15.96 -4.59 5.68
CA CYS A 22 -16.89 -5.10 6.70
C CYS A 22 -16.95 -4.25 7.98
N ARG A 23 -16.27 -3.09 8.00
CA ARG A 23 -16.15 -2.17 9.15
C ARG A 23 -15.53 -2.77 10.42
N GLY A 24 -15.05 -4.01 10.36
CA GLY A 24 -14.40 -4.70 11.46
C GLY A 24 -13.00 -4.15 11.77
N PRO A 25 -12.42 -4.53 12.93
CA PRO A 25 -11.09 -4.11 13.32
C PRO A 25 -10.01 -4.58 12.34
N THR A 26 -8.92 -3.83 12.29
CA THR A 26 -7.72 -4.19 11.53
C THR A 26 -6.53 -4.36 12.45
N GLU A 27 -5.56 -5.14 12.00
CA GLU A 27 -4.31 -5.44 12.69
C GLU A 27 -3.14 -5.18 11.74
N LYS A 28 -2.00 -4.74 12.29
CA LYS A 28 -0.74 -4.63 11.54
C LYS A 28 -0.09 -6.01 11.45
N ARG A 29 0.41 -6.34 10.28
CA ARG A 29 1.20 -7.56 10.00
C ARG A 29 2.38 -7.19 9.10
N ILE A 30 3.34 -8.10 8.98
CA ILE A 30 4.48 -7.99 8.07
C ILE A 30 4.43 -9.18 7.12
N THR A 31 4.63 -8.93 5.82
CA THR A 31 4.73 -10.02 4.84
C THR A 31 5.97 -10.87 5.11
N ARG A 32 5.87 -12.17 4.85
CA ARG A 32 6.99 -13.11 5.05
C ARG A 32 8.18 -12.71 4.17
N SER A 33 9.40 -12.96 4.66
CA SER A 33 10.64 -12.77 3.91
C SER A 33 10.68 -13.59 2.62
N SER A 34 9.99 -14.73 2.59
CA SER A 34 9.86 -15.60 1.41
C SER A 34 8.82 -15.13 0.37
N ASN A 35 8.18 -13.97 0.56
CA ASN A 35 7.20 -13.46 -0.41
C ASN A 35 7.88 -13.01 -1.71
N ARG A 36 7.75 -13.83 -2.75
CA ARG A 36 8.37 -13.62 -4.08
C ARG A 36 7.67 -12.57 -4.95
N ASN A 37 6.55 -12.00 -4.51
CA ASN A 37 5.79 -11.01 -5.28
C ASN A 37 6.33 -9.58 -5.09
N GLY A 38 7.64 -9.40 -4.88
CA GLY A 38 8.26 -8.09 -4.61
C GLY A 38 7.85 -7.45 -3.27
N ASN A 39 7.03 -8.15 -2.47
CA ASN A 39 6.38 -7.58 -1.29
C ASN A 39 7.01 -8.04 0.02
N ALA A 40 8.15 -8.75 0.02
CA ALA A 40 8.80 -9.26 1.22
C ALA A 40 9.13 -8.16 2.25
N GLY A 41 8.84 -8.43 3.53
CA GLY A 41 9.14 -7.54 4.65
C GLY A 41 8.27 -6.27 4.75
N ARG A 42 7.27 -6.11 3.89
CA ARG A 42 6.38 -4.94 3.89
C ARG A 42 5.35 -5.02 5.01
N PRO A 43 5.18 -3.97 5.83
CA PRO A 43 4.10 -3.89 6.80
C PRO A 43 2.77 -3.58 6.11
N TYR A 44 1.70 -4.24 6.55
CA TYR A 44 0.36 -4.09 5.99
C TYR A 44 -0.74 -4.23 7.05
N LEU A 45 -1.92 -3.72 6.72
CA LEU A 45 -3.14 -3.91 7.51
C LEU A 45 -3.96 -5.08 6.97
N LYS A 46 -4.43 -5.94 7.87
CA LYS A 46 -5.37 -7.02 7.58
C LYS A 46 -6.61 -6.85 8.45
N CYS A 47 -7.80 -7.12 7.92
CA CYS A 47 -8.98 -7.19 8.77
C CYS A 47 -8.97 -8.48 9.58
N SER A 48 -9.17 -8.42 10.89
CA SER A 48 -9.26 -9.62 11.73
C SER A 48 -10.59 -10.36 11.57
N ARG A 49 -11.65 -9.69 11.09
CA ARG A 49 -12.98 -10.28 10.87
C ARG A 49 -13.14 -10.97 9.52
N CYS A 50 -12.84 -10.29 8.42
CA CYS A 50 -13.02 -10.84 7.06
C CYS A 50 -11.71 -11.27 6.39
N HIS A 51 -10.57 -11.14 7.09
CA HIS A 51 -9.24 -11.55 6.65
C HIS A 51 -8.74 -10.90 5.35
N LYS A 52 -9.42 -9.87 4.84
CA LYS A 52 -8.97 -9.13 3.67
C LYS A 52 -7.74 -8.28 3.98
N PHE A 53 -6.85 -8.22 3.00
CA PHE A 53 -5.81 -7.19 2.93
C PHE A 53 -6.46 -5.81 2.80
N ILE A 54 -5.95 -4.82 3.51
CA ILE A 54 -6.53 -3.47 3.57
C ILE A 54 -5.64 -2.44 2.88
N ALA A 55 -4.38 -2.33 3.29
CA ALA A 55 -3.38 -1.44 2.68
C ALA A 55 -1.98 -1.81 3.18
N PHE A 56 -0.95 -1.51 2.38
CA PHE A 56 0.41 -1.40 2.90
C PHE A 56 0.56 -0.13 3.73
N THR A 57 1.40 -0.17 4.75
CA THR A 57 1.63 0.98 5.67
C THR A 57 3.05 1.52 5.61
N ASP A 58 3.87 1.04 4.68
CA ASP A 58 5.17 1.64 4.35
C ASP A 58 5.00 2.81 3.37
N ASP A 59 6.12 3.37 2.92
CA ASP A 59 6.19 4.48 1.97
C ASP A 59 6.35 4.04 0.50
N ARG A 60 6.56 2.74 0.22
CA ARG A 60 6.89 2.26 -1.13
C ARG A 60 5.79 2.53 -2.14
N GLY A 61 6.12 3.13 -3.27
CA GLY A 61 5.15 3.48 -4.31
C GLY A 61 4.30 4.71 -4.00
N LEU A 62 4.49 5.37 -2.86
CA LEU A 62 3.90 6.70 -2.66
C LEU A 62 4.59 7.70 -3.58
N ASN A 63 3.80 8.41 -4.37
CA ASN A 63 4.32 9.46 -5.26
C ASN A 63 3.39 10.68 -5.14
N PRO A 64 3.89 11.87 -4.77
CA PRO A 64 3.08 13.09 -4.71
C PRO A 64 2.40 13.48 -6.02
N ARG A 65 2.86 12.95 -7.17
CA ARG A 65 2.26 13.17 -8.49
C ARG A 65 1.10 12.21 -8.79
N ASN A 66 0.92 11.17 -7.99
CA ASN A 66 -0.22 10.27 -8.17
C ASN A 66 -1.53 10.99 -7.79
N PRO A 67 -2.65 10.66 -8.43
CA PRO A 67 -3.95 11.19 -8.03
C PRO A 67 -4.26 10.81 -6.58
N GLU A 68 -4.99 11.67 -5.87
CA GLU A 68 -5.39 11.39 -4.50
C GLU A 68 -6.35 10.20 -4.43
N CYS A 69 -6.19 9.40 -3.38
CA CYS A 69 -7.19 8.39 -3.00
C CYS A 69 -8.28 9.03 -2.13
N ARG A 70 -9.31 8.25 -1.78
CA ARG A 70 -10.43 8.72 -0.92
C ARG A 70 -10.03 9.09 0.53
N CYS A 71 -8.76 8.95 0.89
CA CYS A 71 -8.23 9.47 2.15
C CYS A 71 -7.75 10.93 2.05
N GLY A 72 -7.78 11.56 0.87
CA GLY A 72 -7.22 12.90 0.65
C GLY A 72 -5.70 12.93 0.67
N VAL A 73 -5.06 11.82 0.29
CA VAL A 73 -3.59 11.72 0.16
C VAL A 73 -3.24 11.04 -1.16
N PRO A 74 -2.04 11.30 -1.73
CA PRO A 74 -1.61 10.67 -2.97
C PRO A 74 -1.73 9.14 -2.93
N SER A 75 -2.19 8.55 -4.03
CA SER A 75 -2.29 7.09 -4.17
C SER A 75 -0.90 6.44 -4.31
N ARG A 76 -0.86 5.12 -4.13
CA ARG A 76 0.35 4.30 -4.16
C ARG A 76 0.42 3.48 -5.44
N THR A 77 1.52 3.55 -6.16
CA THR A 77 1.81 2.62 -7.26
C THR A 77 2.10 1.23 -6.71
N GLN A 78 1.42 0.22 -7.26
CA GLN A 78 1.55 -1.17 -6.87
C GLN A 78 1.50 -2.07 -8.11
N VAL A 79 1.98 -3.29 -7.94
CA VAL A 79 2.01 -4.32 -8.98
C VAL A 79 1.15 -5.50 -8.56
N VAL A 80 0.33 -5.99 -9.48
CA VAL A 80 -0.50 -7.18 -9.28
C VAL A 80 0.40 -8.40 -9.11
N GLY A 81 0.12 -9.23 -8.10
CA GLY A 81 0.87 -10.46 -7.86
C GLY A 81 0.72 -11.47 -9.01
N ARG A 82 1.68 -12.40 -9.09
CA ARG A 82 1.83 -13.35 -10.20
C ARG A 82 0.59 -14.23 -10.44
N ASP A 83 -0.13 -14.57 -9.37
CA ASP A 83 -1.26 -15.52 -9.40
C ASP A 83 -2.63 -14.84 -9.61
N LYS A 84 -2.68 -13.73 -10.36
CA LYS A 84 -3.89 -12.91 -10.53
C LYS A 84 -4.20 -12.71 -12.02
N GLY A 85 -5.42 -12.21 -12.30
CA GLY A 85 -5.97 -12.17 -13.67
C GLY A 85 -5.12 -11.41 -14.70
N VAL A 86 -4.46 -10.32 -14.28
CA VAL A 86 -3.44 -9.62 -15.08
C VAL A 86 -2.14 -9.60 -14.27
N PRO A 87 -1.31 -10.66 -14.37
CA PRO A 87 -0.04 -10.71 -13.66
C PRO A 87 0.82 -9.50 -13.99
N SER A 88 1.54 -8.98 -13.00
CA SER A 88 2.46 -7.85 -13.19
C SER A 88 1.80 -6.53 -13.64
N GLY A 89 0.47 -6.47 -13.68
CA GLY A 89 -0.27 -5.26 -14.01
C GLY A 89 -0.06 -4.15 -12.97
N VAL A 90 0.24 -2.94 -13.44
CA VAL A 90 0.43 -1.76 -12.59
C VAL A 90 -0.93 -1.18 -12.23
N PHE A 91 -1.09 -0.80 -10.98
CA PHE A 91 -2.29 -0.12 -10.49
C PHE A 91 -1.94 0.88 -9.38
N LEU A 92 -2.86 1.81 -9.14
CA LEU A 92 -2.84 2.75 -8.05
C LEU A 92 -3.75 2.25 -6.92
N GLY A 93 -3.17 1.98 -5.76
CA GLY A 93 -3.85 1.63 -4.52
C GLY A 93 -3.96 2.81 -3.55
N CYS A 94 -4.67 2.61 -2.44
CA CYS A 94 -4.73 3.61 -1.37
C CYS A 94 -3.34 3.91 -0.78
N GLY A 95 -2.92 5.18 -0.78
CA GLY A 95 -1.68 5.62 -0.13
C GLY A 95 -1.84 5.94 1.37
N GLY A 96 -3.07 6.11 1.83
CA GLY A 96 -3.39 6.30 3.25
C GLY A 96 -3.53 4.98 4.00
N ARG A 97 -4.68 4.77 4.63
CA ARG A 97 -4.93 3.66 5.55
C ARG A 97 -6.07 2.74 5.10
N GLY A 98 -6.26 2.59 3.80
CA GLY A 98 -7.15 1.57 3.23
C GLY A 98 -8.60 1.99 3.04
N CYS A 99 -8.82 3.08 2.31
CA CYS A 99 -10.15 3.45 1.82
C CYS A 99 -10.68 2.56 0.67
N GLY A 100 -9.89 1.56 0.23
CA GLY A 100 -10.22 0.68 -0.89
C GLY A 100 -10.08 1.32 -2.27
N PHE A 101 -9.34 2.42 -2.41
CA PHE A 101 -9.06 3.01 -3.72
C PHE A 101 -8.25 2.03 -4.59
N TYR A 102 -8.65 1.90 -5.85
CA TYR A 102 -8.03 1.03 -6.84
C TYR A 102 -8.27 1.64 -8.23
N LYS A 103 -7.21 1.84 -9.02
CA LYS A 103 -7.29 2.28 -10.41
C LYS A 103 -6.18 1.63 -11.22
N ILE A 104 -6.50 0.93 -12.30
CA ILE A 104 -5.48 0.36 -13.20
C ILE A 104 -4.73 1.47 -13.94
N CYS A 105 -3.44 1.26 -14.19
CA CYS A 105 -2.65 2.11 -15.07
C CYS A 105 -2.72 1.53 -16.49
N VAL A 106 -3.09 2.34 -17.47
CA VAL A 106 -3.22 1.91 -18.87
C VAL A 106 -2.28 2.69 -19.78
N ASP A 107 -1.91 2.09 -20.90
CA ASP A 107 -1.18 2.73 -21.99
C ASP A 107 -2.13 3.52 -22.93
N ASP A 108 -1.57 4.11 -24.00
CA ASP A 108 -2.34 4.86 -25.00
C ASP A 108 -3.37 3.98 -25.73
N ALA A 109 -3.14 2.66 -25.79
CA ALA A 109 -4.03 1.68 -26.38
C ALA A 109 -5.07 1.12 -25.38
N GLN A 110 -5.15 1.68 -24.17
CA GLN A 110 -6.04 1.25 -23.08
C GLN A 110 -5.75 -0.15 -22.53
N ASN A 111 -4.57 -0.71 -22.78
CA ASN A 111 -4.13 -1.95 -22.14
C ASN A 111 -3.53 -1.65 -20.78
N GLN A 112 -3.73 -2.54 -19.81
CA GLN A 112 -3.07 -2.38 -18.51
C GLN A 112 -1.55 -2.48 -18.67
N VAL A 113 -0.84 -1.45 -18.21
CA VAL A 113 0.63 -1.44 -18.19
C VAL A 113 1.10 -2.60 -17.32
N CYS A 114 1.96 -3.47 -17.88
CA CYS A 114 2.57 -4.58 -17.19
C CYS A 114 4.08 -4.39 -17.12
N LEU A 115 4.71 -4.85 -16.04
CA LEU A 115 6.16 -4.80 -15.87
C LEU A 115 6.76 -6.19 -15.97
N ASP A 116 7.95 -6.29 -16.56
CA ASP A 116 8.72 -7.52 -16.54
C ASP A 116 9.15 -7.88 -15.11
N GLU A 117 9.32 -9.18 -14.85
CA GLU A 117 9.66 -9.70 -13.53
C GLU A 117 10.96 -9.10 -12.99
N GLU A 118 11.99 -8.99 -13.84
CA GLU A 118 13.27 -8.39 -13.46
C GLU A 118 13.11 -6.92 -13.06
N VAL A 119 12.30 -6.17 -13.80
CA VAL A 119 12.01 -4.76 -13.50
C VAL A 119 11.28 -4.66 -12.16
N ILE A 120 10.29 -5.53 -11.90
CA ILE A 120 9.58 -5.56 -10.62
C ILE A 120 10.55 -5.82 -9.47
N GLU A 121 11.48 -6.77 -9.62
CA GLU A 121 12.48 -7.04 -8.60
C GLU A 121 13.40 -5.86 -8.34
N GLN A 122 13.89 -5.20 -9.40
CA GLN A 122 14.73 -4.02 -9.28
C GLN A 122 13.98 -2.88 -8.58
N LEU A 123 12.75 -2.58 -9.00
CA LEU A 123 11.93 -1.53 -8.38
C LEU A 123 11.59 -1.87 -6.92
N ALA A 124 11.32 -3.12 -6.58
CA ALA A 124 11.06 -3.56 -5.21
C ALA A 124 12.31 -3.42 -4.32
N ARG A 125 13.50 -3.75 -4.83
CA ARG A 125 14.79 -3.54 -4.14
C ARG A 125 15.05 -2.05 -3.90
N LEU A 126 14.70 -1.21 -4.87
CA LEU A 126 14.77 0.25 -4.77
C LEU A 126 13.61 0.88 -3.98
N ARG A 127 12.69 0.07 -3.44
CA ARG A 127 11.51 0.51 -2.66
C ARG A 127 10.54 1.41 -3.45
N ILE A 128 10.50 1.30 -4.77
CA ILE A 128 9.62 2.07 -5.65
C ILE A 128 8.23 1.44 -5.76
N VAL A 129 8.11 0.11 -5.59
CA VAL A 129 6.82 -0.62 -5.56
C VAL A 129 6.72 -1.60 -4.41
#